data_AF-A0A139CQN3-F1
#
_entry.id   AF-A0A139CQN3-F1
#
_cell.length_a   1.000
_cell.length_b   1.000
_cell.length_c   1.000
_cell.angle_alpha   90.00
_cell.angle_beta   90.00
_cell.angle_gamma   90.00
#
_symmetry.space_group_name_H-M   'P 1'
#
loop_
_entity.id
_entity.type
_entity.pdbx_description
1 polymer ?
#
loop_
_entity_poly.entity_id
_entity_poly.type
_entity_poly.pdbx_seq_one_letter_code
_entity_poly.pdbx_strand_id
1 'polypeptide(L)'
;MERYLTRPVRLTIFTSLLALVFPAARLLLVGLLIGIALWKGIKELKAGNQNKSYAYLSIVIIFLLLTGYTFYSAHQVRTALQNVELDISQVKDGQYQGQGEGKRGLIKVAVEVNEGEVTEIKILEESETPSIGGVAMNKLKNQILKKQAVEVDSISGATLSSNGFKAAVSKALWEGMPKKPEVSGLAKVMYFLLENNLNKVTFNSLAILFIILMMVDYTIHAILAKDTGQSLNCMNCQTCVGACPVKIADGDPFPMTMVLEARLGNYERVEELAPYCVGCSKCSGKCPAGISAPSVAGSSIKLLNKKRQEEAAKERDVVKDRDIIQDESIDQTVVTTDQGVSVEG
;
A
#
# COMPACT_ATOMS: atom_id res chain seq x y z
N MET A 1 -17.86 -12.24 -8.79
CA MET A 1 -16.44 -11.79 -8.80
C MET A 1 -16.19 -10.55 -7.91
N GLU A 2 -17.24 -9.79 -7.50
CA GLU A 2 -17.15 -8.55 -6.69
C GLU A 2 -16.74 -8.71 -5.21
N ARG A 3 -16.74 -9.91 -4.62
CA ARG A 3 -16.48 -10.06 -3.16
C ARG A 3 -15.02 -9.93 -2.74
N TYR A 4 -14.05 -10.05 -3.65
CA TYR A 4 -12.64 -10.24 -3.28
C TYR A 4 -11.70 -9.07 -3.61
N LEU A 5 -12.06 -8.15 -4.53
CA LEU A 5 -11.17 -7.05 -4.96
C LEU A 5 -11.61 -5.66 -4.45
N THR A 6 -11.84 -5.55 -3.15
CA THR A 6 -12.12 -4.25 -2.52
C THR A 6 -10.90 -3.32 -2.67
N ARG A 7 -11.13 -2.00 -2.71
CA ARG A 7 -10.05 -0.98 -2.79
C ARG A 7 -8.89 -1.22 -1.81
N PRO A 8 -9.12 -1.52 -0.51
CA PRO A 8 -8.02 -1.82 0.40
C PRO A 8 -7.23 -3.08 -0.01
N VAL A 9 -7.89 -4.10 -0.54
CA VAL A 9 -7.21 -5.32 -1.03
C VAL A 9 -6.33 -5.00 -2.23
N ARG A 10 -6.82 -4.19 -3.19
CA ARG A 10 -6.02 -3.76 -4.34
C ARG A 10 -4.79 -2.96 -3.93
N LEU A 11 -4.97 -2.01 -3.00
CA LEU A 11 -3.87 -1.22 -2.47
C LEU A 11 -2.83 -2.11 -1.77
N THR A 12 -3.26 -3.09 -0.96
CA THR A 12 -2.31 -4.04 -0.34
C THR A 12 -1.57 -4.90 -1.35
N ILE A 13 -2.22 -5.31 -2.45
CA ILE A 13 -1.57 -6.06 -3.53
C ILE A 13 -0.51 -5.18 -4.20
N PHE A 14 -0.87 -3.94 -4.58
CA PHE A 14 0.06 -3.01 -5.22
C PHE A 14 1.26 -2.67 -4.33
N THR A 15 1.04 -2.40 -3.05
CA THR A 15 2.14 -2.13 -2.11
C THR A 15 3.03 -3.34 -1.89
N SER A 16 2.45 -4.55 -1.87
CA SER A 16 3.21 -5.80 -1.73
C SER A 16 4.07 -6.08 -2.98
N LEU A 17 3.52 -5.80 -4.16
CA LEU A 17 4.21 -5.95 -5.44
C LEU A 17 5.35 -4.93 -5.56
N LEU A 18 5.14 -3.69 -5.13
CA LEU A 18 6.21 -2.69 -5.03
C LEU A 18 7.33 -3.13 -4.09
N ALA A 19 6.97 -3.70 -2.94
CA ALA A 19 7.93 -4.17 -1.94
C ALA A 19 8.79 -5.34 -2.44
N LEU A 20 8.29 -6.11 -3.41
CA LEU A 20 9.04 -7.18 -4.08
C LEU A 20 10.01 -6.63 -5.13
N VAL A 21 9.59 -5.60 -5.89
CA VAL A 21 10.42 -5.01 -6.97
C VAL A 21 11.52 -4.08 -6.42
N PHE A 22 11.28 -3.42 -5.28
CA PHE A 22 12.22 -2.45 -4.69
C PHE A 22 12.64 -2.87 -3.26
N PRO A 23 13.69 -3.69 -3.13
CA PRO A 23 14.15 -4.19 -1.84
C PRO A 23 14.56 -3.10 -0.85
N ALA A 24 15.16 -2.03 -1.36
CA ALA A 24 15.52 -0.85 -0.58
C ALA A 24 14.32 -0.29 0.19
N ALA A 25 13.16 -0.23 -0.47
CA ALA A 25 11.92 0.32 0.07
C ALA A 25 11.10 -0.70 0.86
N ARG A 26 11.50 -1.98 0.89
CA ARG A 26 10.74 -3.06 1.50
C ARG A 26 10.48 -2.83 2.98
N LEU A 27 11.45 -2.34 3.74
CA LEU A 27 11.28 -2.05 5.16
C LEU A 27 10.27 -0.91 5.40
N LEU A 28 10.30 0.13 4.56
CA LEU A 28 9.35 1.24 4.65
C LEU A 28 7.93 0.79 4.28
N LEU A 29 7.79 0.01 3.20
CA LEU A 29 6.50 -0.48 2.73
C LEU A 29 5.90 -1.52 3.68
N VAL A 30 6.71 -2.45 4.20
CA VAL A 30 6.28 -3.39 5.23
C VAL A 30 5.96 -2.66 6.53
N GLY A 31 6.75 -1.65 6.91
CA GLY A 31 6.45 -0.78 8.05
C GLY A 31 5.11 -0.06 7.91
N LEU A 32 4.79 0.43 6.72
CA LEU A 32 3.49 1.05 6.40
C LEU A 32 2.34 0.03 6.50
N LEU A 33 2.53 -1.19 5.97
CA LEU A 33 1.54 -2.27 6.09
C LEU A 33 1.31 -2.69 7.55
N ILE A 34 2.38 -2.80 8.35
CA ILE A 34 2.32 -3.06 9.79
C ILE A 34 1.55 -1.94 10.49
N GLY A 35 1.85 -0.67 10.19
CA GLY A 35 1.15 0.48 10.76
C GLY A 35 -0.35 0.47 10.46
N ILE A 36 -0.74 0.16 9.22
CA ILE A 36 -2.15 0.04 8.82
C ILE A 36 -2.84 -1.13 9.55
N ALA A 37 -2.18 -2.28 9.63
CA ALA A 37 -2.71 -3.46 10.31
C ALA A 37 -2.88 -3.22 11.82
N LEU A 38 -1.91 -2.58 12.47
CA LEU A 38 -1.99 -2.16 13.87
C LEU A 38 -3.14 -1.17 14.10
N TRP A 39 -3.26 -0.15 13.24
CA TRP A 39 -4.33 0.84 13.36
C TRP A 39 -5.72 0.20 13.23
N LYS A 40 -5.91 -0.70 12.26
CA LYS A 40 -7.15 -1.47 12.12
C LYS A 40 -7.39 -2.40 13.31
N GLY A 41 -6.36 -3.10 13.78
CA GLY A 41 -6.43 -3.97 14.96
C GLY A 41 -6.92 -3.22 16.18
N ILE A 42 -6.34 -2.04 16.48
CA ILE A 42 -6.75 -1.18 17.60
C ILE A 42 -8.20 -0.71 17.44
N LYS A 43 -8.61 -0.34 16.22
CA LYS A 43 -9.98 0.12 15.95
C LYS A 43 -11.01 -0.98 16.21
N GLU A 44 -10.75 -2.21 15.76
CA GLU A 44 -11.66 -3.35 15.98
C GLU A 44 -11.68 -3.77 17.45
N LEU A 45 -10.56 -3.61 18.17
CA LEU A 45 -10.48 -3.88 19.61
C LEU A 45 -11.34 -2.91 20.41
N LYS A 46 -11.34 -1.61 20.03
CA LYS A 46 -12.28 -0.61 20.58
C LYS A 46 -13.75 -0.87 20.21
N ALA A 47 -14.01 -1.57 19.11
CA ALA A 47 -15.36 -1.93 18.66
C ALA A 47 -15.88 -3.25 19.27
N GLY A 48 -15.13 -3.88 20.18
CA GLY A 48 -15.52 -5.15 20.84
C GLY A 48 -15.36 -6.40 19.96
N ASN A 49 -14.76 -6.29 18.77
CA ASN A 49 -14.62 -7.42 17.84
C ASN A 49 -13.26 -8.12 17.98
N GLN A 50 -13.12 -8.94 19.03
CA GLN A 50 -11.85 -9.59 19.39
C GLN A 50 -11.29 -10.51 18.28
N ASN A 51 -12.14 -11.24 17.56
CA ASN A 51 -11.67 -12.16 16.51
C ASN A 51 -10.98 -11.41 15.35
N LYS A 52 -11.50 -10.23 14.98
CA LYS A 52 -10.91 -9.40 13.94
C LYS A 52 -9.61 -8.74 14.39
N SER A 53 -9.51 -8.33 15.66
CA SER A 53 -8.28 -7.74 16.19
C SER A 53 -7.14 -8.76 16.25
N TYR A 54 -7.40 -10.00 16.68
CA TYR A 54 -6.42 -11.09 16.65
C TYR A 54 -5.97 -11.43 15.23
N ALA A 55 -6.88 -11.40 14.25
CA ALA A 55 -6.50 -11.58 12.85
C ALA A 55 -5.51 -10.51 12.37
N TYR A 56 -5.74 -9.23 12.67
CA TYR A 56 -4.79 -8.16 12.31
C TYR A 56 -3.45 -8.27 13.05
N LEU A 57 -3.45 -8.68 14.33
CA LEU A 57 -2.23 -8.94 15.09
C LEU A 57 -1.41 -10.10 14.50
N SER A 58 -2.07 -11.18 14.06
CA SER A 58 -1.40 -12.31 13.42
C SER A 58 -0.67 -11.90 12.12
N ILE A 59 -1.27 -11.00 11.34
CA ILE A 59 -0.67 -10.44 10.12
C ILE A 59 0.58 -9.63 10.45
N VAL A 60 0.55 -8.82 11.50
CA VAL A 60 1.72 -8.03 11.95
C VAL A 60 2.88 -8.94 12.34
N ILE A 61 2.61 -10.01 13.11
CA ILE A 61 3.63 -10.97 13.53
C ILE A 61 4.26 -11.67 12.32
N ILE A 62 3.44 -12.08 11.34
CA ILE A 62 3.93 -12.70 10.10
C ILE A 62 4.87 -11.75 9.34
N PHE A 63 4.49 -10.48 9.18
CA PHE A 63 5.33 -9.49 8.52
C PHE A 63 6.65 -9.26 9.27
N LEU A 64 6.62 -9.19 10.60
CA LEU A 64 7.83 -9.05 11.43
C LEU A 64 8.78 -10.25 11.28
N LEU A 65 8.25 -11.48 11.33
CA LEU A 65 9.03 -12.70 11.13
C LEU A 65 9.65 -12.77 9.73
N LEU A 66 8.87 -12.43 8.69
CA LEU A 66 9.38 -12.35 7.31
C LEU A 66 10.50 -11.32 7.18
N THR A 67 10.34 -10.13 7.77
CA THR A 67 11.40 -9.12 7.75
C THR A 67 12.65 -9.57 8.51
N GLY A 68 12.48 -10.18 9.69
CA GLY A 68 13.59 -10.71 10.49
C GLY A 68 14.36 -11.80 9.74
N TYR A 69 13.66 -12.72 9.07
CA TYR A 69 14.29 -13.77 8.25
C TYR A 69 15.09 -13.19 7.08
N THR A 70 14.54 -12.19 6.39
CA THR A 70 15.24 -11.53 5.28
C THR A 70 16.47 -10.76 5.76
N PHE A 71 16.38 -10.11 6.93
CA PHE A 71 17.52 -9.42 7.52
C PHE A 71 18.61 -10.38 7.97
N TYR A 72 18.22 -11.51 8.59
CA TYR A 72 19.14 -12.56 9.00
C TYR A 72 19.87 -13.19 7.80
N SER A 73 19.14 -13.56 6.75
CA SER A 73 19.73 -14.11 5.51
C SER A 73 20.61 -13.08 4.78
N ALA A 74 20.21 -11.81 4.75
CA ALA A 74 21.05 -10.74 4.22
C ALA A 74 22.35 -10.56 5.00
N HIS A 75 22.26 -10.58 6.33
CA HIS A 75 23.43 -10.49 7.20
C HIS A 75 24.37 -11.67 6.96
N GLN A 76 23.84 -12.90 6.85
CA GLN A 76 24.63 -14.10 6.55
C GLN A 76 25.37 -14.01 5.21
N VAL A 77 24.71 -13.51 4.16
CA VAL A 77 25.33 -13.32 2.84
C VAL A 77 26.38 -12.21 2.89
N ARG A 78 26.11 -11.10 3.59
CA ARG A 78 27.07 -10.01 3.77
C ARG A 78 28.31 -10.45 4.52
N THR A 79 28.17 -11.17 5.63
CA THR A 79 29.33 -11.68 6.38
C THR A 79 30.12 -12.70 5.57
N ALA A 80 29.44 -13.56 4.79
CA ALA A 80 30.12 -14.48 3.88
C ALA A 80 30.92 -13.76 2.77
N LEU A 81 30.42 -12.64 2.25
CA LEU A 81 31.11 -11.82 1.25
C LEU A 81 32.21 -10.93 1.85
N GLN A 82 32.02 -10.43 3.07
CA GLN A 82 32.96 -9.53 3.76
C GLN A 82 34.24 -10.25 4.20
N ASN A 83 34.20 -11.57 4.36
CA ASN A 83 35.38 -12.41 4.60
C ASN A 83 36.26 -12.59 3.35
N VAL A 84 35.86 -12.03 2.21
CA VAL A 84 36.68 -12.01 1.00
C VAL A 84 37.38 -10.65 0.95
N GLU A 85 38.49 -10.55 1.67
CA GLU A 85 39.34 -9.38 1.63
C GLU A 85 39.93 -9.26 0.22
N LEU A 86 39.78 -8.08 -0.38
CA LEU A 86 40.29 -7.83 -1.73
C LEU A 86 41.81 -7.65 -1.64
N ASP A 87 42.51 -8.74 -1.90
CA ASP A 87 43.96 -8.77 -2.02
C ASP A 87 44.36 -8.31 -3.43
N ILE A 88 44.87 -7.07 -3.52
CA ILE A 88 45.26 -6.45 -4.78
C ILE A 88 46.34 -7.27 -5.51
N SER A 89 47.21 -7.97 -4.78
CA SER A 89 48.27 -8.79 -5.36
C SER A 89 47.77 -9.97 -6.20
N GLN A 90 46.51 -10.37 -6.00
CA GLN A 90 45.88 -11.44 -6.76
C GLN A 90 45.12 -10.93 -7.98
N VAL A 91 44.97 -9.61 -8.14
CA VAL A 91 44.32 -9.00 -9.30
C VAL A 91 45.27 -9.11 -10.49
N LYS A 92 44.79 -9.65 -11.61
CA LYS A 92 45.59 -9.74 -12.82
C LYS A 92 45.91 -8.35 -13.37
N ASP A 93 47.09 -8.21 -13.95
CA ASP A 93 47.49 -6.99 -14.63
C ASP A 93 46.50 -6.60 -15.74
N GLY A 94 46.19 -5.31 -15.82
CA GLY A 94 45.23 -4.76 -16.77
C GLY A 94 44.55 -3.47 -16.31
N GLN A 95 43.67 -2.96 -17.16
CA GLN A 95 42.82 -1.81 -16.86
C GLN A 95 41.37 -2.26 -16.68
N TYR A 96 40.80 -1.91 -15.53
CA TYR A 96 39.45 -2.29 -15.16
C TYR A 96 38.60 -1.05 -14.89
N GLN A 97 37.31 -1.13 -15.18
CA GLN A 97 36.39 -0.02 -14.94
C GLN A 97 35.38 -0.39 -13.86
N GLY A 98 35.08 0.58 -13.01
CA GLY A 98 34.15 0.38 -11.92
C GLY A 98 33.29 1.60 -11.69
N GLN A 99 32.09 1.35 -11.17
CA GLN A 99 31.11 2.40 -10.91
C GLN A 99 30.51 2.29 -9.52
N GLY A 100 30.50 3.42 -8.81
CA GLY A 100 29.94 3.55 -7.48
C GLY A 100 29.04 4.77 -7.37
N GLU A 101 28.14 4.77 -6.40
CA GLU A 101 27.17 5.85 -6.24
C GLU A 101 27.66 6.84 -5.18
N GLY A 102 27.89 8.10 -5.59
CA GLY A 102 28.22 9.21 -4.73
C GLY A 102 26.99 9.91 -4.15
N LYS A 103 27.21 11.03 -3.48
CA LYS A 103 26.16 11.90 -2.91
C LYS A 103 25.32 12.61 -3.99
N ARG A 104 25.93 12.98 -5.12
CA ARG A 104 25.31 13.79 -6.19
C ARG A 104 25.16 13.05 -7.52
N GLY A 105 25.69 11.85 -7.65
CA GLY A 105 25.54 11.06 -8.86
C GLY A 105 26.46 9.85 -8.89
N LEU A 106 26.48 9.20 -10.05
CA LEU A 106 27.36 8.08 -10.32
C LEU A 106 28.83 8.57 -10.41
N ILE A 107 29.75 7.78 -9.89
CA ILE A 107 31.20 7.97 -10.00
C ILE A 107 31.73 6.78 -10.80
N LYS A 108 32.35 7.04 -11.95
CA LYS A 108 33.05 6.03 -12.76
C LYS A 108 34.55 6.20 -12.62
N VAL A 109 35.25 5.10 -12.42
CA VAL A 109 36.71 5.07 -12.34
C VAL A 109 37.28 4.02 -13.27
N ALA A 110 38.48 4.27 -13.77
CA ALA A 110 39.35 3.26 -14.35
C ALA A 110 40.53 3.02 -13.41
N VAL A 111 40.83 1.77 -13.11
CA VAL A 111 41.92 1.34 -12.23
C VAL A 111 42.89 0.52 -13.06
N GLU A 112 44.16 0.89 -13.04
CA GLU A 112 45.24 0.14 -13.66
C GLU A 112 45.99 -0.64 -12.60
N VAL A 113 46.21 -1.92 -12.88
CA VAL A 113 46.97 -2.84 -12.05
C VAL A 113 48.12 -3.38 -12.88
N ASN A 114 49.35 -3.27 -12.36
CA ASN A 114 50.55 -3.88 -12.95
C ASN A 114 51.36 -4.54 -11.84
N GLU A 115 51.89 -5.72 -12.10
CA GLU A 115 52.71 -6.51 -11.17
C GLU A 115 52.04 -6.72 -9.79
N GLY A 116 50.71 -6.82 -9.76
CA GLY A 116 49.94 -7.00 -8.53
C GLY A 116 49.78 -5.73 -7.67
N GLU A 117 50.09 -4.55 -8.21
CA GLU A 117 49.90 -3.25 -7.55
C GLU A 117 49.01 -2.31 -8.38
N VAL A 118 48.19 -1.49 -7.70
CA VAL A 118 47.47 -0.39 -8.35
C VAL A 118 48.45 0.73 -8.68
N THR A 119 48.69 0.92 -9.97
CA THR A 119 49.58 1.97 -10.50
C THR A 119 48.84 3.28 -10.75
N GLU A 120 47.58 3.20 -11.14
CA GLU A 120 46.78 4.39 -11.45
C GLU A 120 45.29 4.21 -11.14
N ILE A 121 44.66 5.31 -10.68
CA ILE A 121 43.21 5.43 -10.60
C ILE A 121 42.80 6.71 -11.34
N LYS A 122 42.03 6.58 -12.42
CA LYS A 122 41.47 7.68 -13.19
C LYS A 122 39.99 7.83 -12.87
N ILE A 123 39.55 9.05 -12.53
CA ILE A 123 38.12 9.37 -12.40
C ILE A 123 37.63 9.74 -13.80
N LEU A 124 36.75 8.92 -14.37
CA LEU A 124 36.23 9.09 -15.74
C LEU A 124 35.02 10.02 -15.77
N GLU A 125 34.08 9.79 -14.85
CA GLU A 125 32.87 10.58 -14.70
C GLU A 125 32.57 10.78 -13.21
N GLU A 126 32.19 11.99 -12.82
CA GLU A 126 31.70 12.30 -11.49
C GLU A 126 30.71 13.49 -11.51
N SER A 127 29.91 13.63 -10.46
CA SER A 127 28.95 14.74 -10.33
C SER A 127 28.99 15.39 -8.94
N GLU A 128 30.08 15.20 -8.18
CA GLU A 128 30.17 15.68 -6.81
C GLU A 128 30.41 17.20 -6.72
N THR A 129 30.29 17.75 -5.51
CA THR A 129 30.75 19.12 -5.27
C THR A 129 32.28 19.14 -5.40
N PRO A 130 32.88 19.96 -6.28
CA PRO A 130 34.32 19.95 -6.49
C PRO A 130 35.12 20.21 -5.20
N SER A 131 34.64 21.16 -4.37
CA SER A 131 35.30 21.55 -3.12
C SER A 131 35.20 20.53 -1.97
N ILE A 132 34.28 19.56 -2.06
CA ILE A 132 34.04 18.57 -0.99
C ILE A 132 34.30 17.16 -1.51
N GLY A 133 33.47 16.69 -2.44
CA GLY A 133 33.57 15.33 -2.97
C GLY A 133 34.77 15.16 -3.90
N GLY A 134 35.03 16.13 -4.79
CA GLY A 134 36.21 16.09 -5.67
C GLY A 134 37.52 16.09 -4.89
N VAL A 135 37.65 16.95 -3.86
CA VAL A 135 38.80 16.95 -2.95
C VAL A 135 38.90 15.62 -2.17
N ALA A 136 37.78 15.09 -1.69
CA ALA A 136 37.77 13.82 -0.96
C ALA A 136 38.24 12.65 -1.85
N MET A 137 37.75 12.55 -3.08
CA MET A 137 38.15 11.49 -4.02
C MET A 137 39.63 11.57 -4.37
N ASN A 138 40.19 12.76 -4.58
CA ASN A 138 41.62 12.92 -4.82
C ASN A 138 42.47 12.48 -3.61
N LYS A 139 42.03 12.81 -2.39
CA LYS A 139 42.71 12.34 -1.17
C LYS A 139 42.63 10.81 -1.04
N LEU A 140 41.46 10.23 -1.29
CA LEU A 140 41.26 8.78 -1.23
C LEU A 140 42.06 8.05 -2.30
N LYS A 141 42.11 8.55 -3.54
CA LYS A 141 42.98 8.05 -4.61
C LYS A 141 44.42 7.91 -4.12
N ASN A 142 44.97 8.96 -3.52
CA ASN A 142 46.35 8.94 -3.01
C ASN A 142 46.53 7.96 -1.84
N GLN A 143 45.52 7.84 -0.98
CA GLN A 143 45.56 6.86 0.12
C GLN A 143 45.53 5.42 -0.39
N ILE A 144 44.71 5.11 -1.40
CA ILE A 144 44.61 3.78 -1.99
C ILE A 144 45.92 3.44 -2.71
N LEU A 145 46.46 4.34 -3.53
CA LEU A 145 47.76 4.13 -4.21
C LEU A 145 48.91 3.92 -3.21
N LYS A 146 48.88 4.61 -2.06
CA LYS A 146 49.92 4.48 -1.05
C LYS A 146 49.78 3.22 -0.19
N LYS A 147 48.55 2.86 0.20
CA LYS A 147 48.28 1.74 1.11
C LYS A 147 48.08 0.42 0.37
N GLN A 148 47.87 0.46 -0.95
CA GLN A 148 47.47 -0.70 -1.75
C GLN A 148 46.27 -1.44 -1.13
N ALA A 149 45.30 -0.68 -0.64
CA ALA A 149 44.10 -1.17 0.00
C ALA A 149 42.91 -0.28 -0.33
N VAL A 150 41.75 -0.87 -0.63
CA VAL A 150 40.52 -0.12 -0.93
C VAL A 150 39.83 0.36 0.34
N GLU A 151 39.94 -0.41 1.43
CA GLU A 151 39.32 -0.07 2.72
C GLU A 151 40.16 0.97 3.47
N VAL A 152 40.01 2.23 3.05
CA VAL A 152 40.61 3.40 3.69
C VAL A 152 39.54 4.26 4.36
N ASP A 153 39.96 5.07 5.34
CA ASP A 153 39.04 5.93 6.10
C ASP A 153 38.37 6.97 5.20
N SER A 154 37.05 7.07 5.32
CA SER A 154 36.26 8.06 4.58
C SER A 154 36.58 9.48 5.07
N ILE A 155 36.55 10.45 4.15
CA ILE A 155 36.87 11.85 4.47
C ILE A 155 35.69 12.51 5.18
N SER A 156 35.95 13.14 6.32
CA SER A 156 34.94 13.88 7.09
C SER A 156 34.20 14.92 6.24
N GLY A 157 32.87 14.94 6.34
CA GLY A 157 32.00 15.81 5.54
C GLY A 157 31.73 15.33 4.10
N ALA A 158 32.41 14.28 3.65
CA ALA A 158 32.27 13.69 2.32
C ALA A 158 32.02 12.16 2.37
N THR A 159 31.37 11.64 3.42
CA THR A 159 31.21 10.19 3.66
C THR A 159 30.54 9.46 2.50
N LEU A 160 29.43 10.00 1.97
CA LEU A 160 28.71 9.37 0.85
C LEU A 160 29.55 9.33 -0.42
N SER A 161 30.22 10.44 -0.76
CA SER A 161 31.12 10.53 -1.91
C SER A 161 32.35 9.62 -1.75
N SER A 162 32.87 9.51 -0.51
CA SER A 162 33.99 8.63 -0.16
C SER A 162 33.62 7.16 -0.35
N ASN A 163 32.47 6.75 0.18
CA ASN A 163 31.97 5.38 0.04
C ASN A 163 31.65 5.05 -1.42
N GLY A 164 31.08 5.99 -2.17
CA GLY A 164 30.84 5.84 -3.61
C GLY A 164 32.12 5.61 -4.40
N PHE A 165 33.16 6.40 -4.16
CA PHE A 165 34.47 6.23 -4.79
C PHE A 165 35.14 4.89 -4.41
N LYS A 166 35.16 4.52 -3.13
CA LYS A 166 35.66 3.21 -2.67
C LYS A 166 34.94 2.05 -3.35
N ALA A 167 33.61 2.14 -3.46
CA ALA A 167 32.81 1.12 -4.15
C ALA A 167 33.12 1.03 -5.65
N ALA A 168 33.37 2.17 -6.31
CA ALA A 168 33.77 2.21 -7.71
C ALA A 168 35.13 1.51 -7.92
N VAL A 169 36.13 1.84 -7.10
CA VAL A 169 37.48 1.23 -7.16
C VAL A 169 37.41 -0.27 -6.83
N SER A 170 36.68 -0.65 -5.78
CA SER A 170 36.50 -2.06 -5.42
C SER A 170 35.91 -2.87 -6.57
N LYS A 171 34.84 -2.37 -7.22
CA LYS A 171 34.21 -3.05 -8.35
C LYS A 171 35.15 -3.20 -9.54
N ALA A 172 35.98 -2.19 -9.84
CA ALA A 172 36.98 -2.31 -10.90
C ALA A 172 37.97 -3.44 -10.60
N LEU A 173 38.54 -3.47 -9.39
CA LEU A 173 39.50 -4.51 -9.00
C LEU A 173 38.90 -5.92 -8.97
N TRP A 174 37.62 -6.04 -8.62
CA TRP A 174 36.89 -7.31 -8.69
C TRP A 174 36.76 -7.88 -10.10
N GLU A 175 36.87 -7.07 -11.16
CA GLU A 175 36.86 -7.56 -12.53
C GLU A 175 38.14 -8.34 -12.87
N GLY A 176 39.28 -7.95 -12.29
CA GLY A 176 40.58 -8.58 -12.50
C GLY A 176 40.90 -9.78 -11.61
N MET A 177 40.02 -10.12 -10.66
CA MET A 177 40.21 -11.23 -9.73
C MET A 177 40.05 -12.61 -10.42
N PRO A 178 41.00 -13.55 -10.27
CA PRO A 178 40.95 -14.88 -10.88
C PRO A 178 39.90 -15.80 -10.25
N LYS A 179 39.58 -15.60 -8.96
CA LYS A 179 38.50 -16.30 -8.25
C LYS A 179 37.54 -15.27 -7.68
N LYS A 180 36.44 -15.02 -8.39
CA LYS A 180 35.28 -14.34 -7.80
C LYS A 180 34.67 -15.28 -6.75
N PRO A 181 34.22 -14.80 -5.58
CA PRO A 181 33.59 -15.67 -4.59
C PRO A 181 32.41 -16.40 -5.24
N GLU A 182 32.47 -17.73 -5.23
CA GLU A 182 31.38 -18.59 -5.68
C GLU A 182 30.24 -18.51 -4.67
N VAL A 183 29.46 -17.45 -4.77
CA VAL A 183 28.16 -17.36 -4.12
C VAL A 183 27.18 -18.26 -4.89
N SER A 184 26.46 -19.11 -4.16
CA SER A 184 25.41 -19.96 -4.72
C SER A 184 24.42 -19.13 -5.55
N GLY A 185 23.79 -19.75 -6.57
CA GLY A 185 22.84 -19.03 -7.43
C GLY A 185 21.74 -18.31 -6.62
N LEU A 186 21.28 -18.94 -5.55
CA LEU A 186 20.32 -18.36 -4.60
C LEU A 186 20.91 -17.17 -3.84
N ALA A 187 22.17 -17.23 -3.41
CA ALA A 187 22.84 -16.10 -2.76
C ALA A 187 23.04 -14.91 -3.71
N LYS A 188 23.31 -15.12 -5.01
CA LYS A 188 23.35 -14.03 -6.00
C LYS A 188 22.00 -13.36 -6.17
N VAL A 189 20.93 -14.16 -6.27
CA VAL A 189 19.56 -13.64 -6.37
C VAL A 189 19.20 -12.88 -5.11
N MET A 190 19.49 -13.43 -3.93
CA MET A 190 19.24 -12.77 -2.65
C MET A 190 20.04 -11.48 -2.53
N TYR A 191 21.34 -11.49 -2.84
CA TYR A 191 22.20 -10.30 -2.83
C TYR A 191 21.67 -9.22 -3.78
N PHE A 192 21.33 -9.58 -5.03
CA PHE A 192 20.70 -8.63 -5.97
C PHE A 192 19.37 -8.07 -5.43
N LEU A 193 18.57 -8.92 -4.81
CA LEU A 193 17.32 -8.55 -4.14
C LEU A 193 17.53 -7.87 -2.77
N LEU A 194 18.74 -7.56 -2.33
CA LEU A 194 19.01 -6.96 -1.01
C LEU A 194 19.91 -5.73 -1.13
N GLU A 195 20.83 -5.73 -2.10
CA GLU A 195 21.88 -4.73 -2.29
C GLU A 195 21.41 -3.54 -3.12
N ASN A 196 20.21 -3.04 -2.84
CA ASN A 196 19.77 -1.78 -3.40
C ASN A 196 19.67 -0.77 -2.26
N ASN A 197 20.53 0.25 -2.29
CA ASN A 197 20.55 1.28 -1.26
C ASN A 197 19.33 2.19 -1.40
N LEU A 198 18.80 2.66 -0.27
CA LEU A 198 17.74 3.67 -0.20
C LEU A 198 18.32 5.02 -0.63
N ASN A 199 18.49 5.19 -1.94
CA ASN A 199 19.03 6.41 -2.53
C ASN A 199 17.90 7.35 -2.95
N LYS A 200 18.22 8.64 -3.13
CA LYS A 200 17.24 9.64 -3.55
C LYS A 200 16.53 9.25 -4.84
N VAL A 201 17.25 8.63 -5.77
CA VAL A 201 16.70 8.10 -7.02
C VAL A 201 15.67 7.01 -6.73
N THR A 202 16.00 6.06 -5.85
CA THR A 202 15.09 4.98 -5.44
C THR A 202 13.82 5.53 -4.78
N PHE A 203 13.93 6.54 -3.91
CA PHE A 203 12.77 7.22 -3.32
C PHE A 203 11.89 7.91 -4.36
N ASN A 204 12.51 8.66 -5.29
CA ASN A 204 11.77 9.38 -6.34
C ASN A 204 11.06 8.39 -7.27
N SER A 205 11.73 7.33 -7.69
CA SER A 205 11.14 6.26 -8.51
C SER A 205 9.97 5.58 -7.80
N LEU A 206 10.10 5.32 -6.49
CA LEU A 206 9.02 4.74 -5.69
C LEU A 206 7.81 5.67 -5.60
N ALA A 207 8.05 6.96 -5.39
CA ALA A 207 7.00 7.97 -5.31
C ALA A 207 6.24 8.09 -6.65
N ILE A 208 6.97 8.15 -7.77
CA ILE A 208 6.37 8.18 -9.11
C ILE A 208 5.54 6.92 -9.35
N LEU A 209 6.09 5.74 -9.07
CA LEU A 209 5.39 4.47 -9.29
C LEU A 209 4.15 4.35 -8.40
N PHE A 210 4.22 4.82 -7.16
CA PHE A 210 3.08 4.85 -6.25
C PHE A 210 1.97 5.79 -6.76
N ILE A 211 2.33 6.98 -7.27
CA ILE A 211 1.37 7.91 -7.88
C ILE A 211 0.70 7.26 -9.09
N ILE A 212 1.46 6.60 -9.96
CA ILE A 212 0.92 5.89 -11.13
C ILE A 212 -0.06 4.81 -10.68
N LEU A 213 0.30 3.99 -9.70
CA LEU A 213 -0.58 2.93 -9.18
C LEU A 213 -1.84 3.48 -8.51
N MET A 214 -1.75 4.63 -7.83
CA MET A 214 -2.92 5.32 -7.28
C MET A 214 -3.84 5.84 -8.39
N MET A 215 -3.28 6.39 -9.47
CA MET A 215 -4.06 6.83 -10.62
C MET A 215 -4.76 5.64 -11.32
N VAL A 216 -4.06 4.51 -11.45
CA VAL A 216 -4.63 3.27 -11.97
C VAL A 216 -5.73 2.73 -11.03
N ASP A 217 -5.53 2.70 -9.72
CA ASP A 217 -6.57 2.30 -8.77
C ASP A 217 -7.81 3.20 -8.86
N TYR A 218 -7.61 4.51 -9.01
CA TYR A 218 -8.69 5.48 -9.15
C TYR A 218 -9.51 5.26 -10.42
N THR A 219 -8.85 5.09 -11.56
CA THR A 219 -9.51 4.83 -12.84
C THR A 219 -10.24 3.48 -12.83
N ILE A 220 -9.60 2.43 -12.30
CA ILE A 220 -10.22 1.11 -12.12
C ILE A 220 -11.44 1.20 -11.19
N HIS A 221 -11.41 2.04 -10.16
CA HIS A 221 -12.54 2.18 -9.25
C HIS A 221 -13.80 2.69 -9.95
N ALA A 222 -13.67 3.64 -10.88
CA ALA A 222 -14.80 4.15 -11.67
C ALA A 222 -15.42 3.08 -12.58
N ILE A 223 -14.59 2.18 -13.11
CA ILE A 223 -14.99 1.07 -14.00
C ILE A 223 -15.62 -0.08 -13.22
N LEU A 224 -15.06 -0.41 -12.05
CA LEU A 224 -15.51 -1.51 -11.20
C LEU A 224 -16.66 -1.12 -10.26
N ALA A 225 -16.98 0.17 -10.14
CA ALA A 225 -18.18 0.60 -9.45
C ALA A 225 -19.38 0.10 -10.26
N LYS A 226 -20.14 -0.82 -9.66
CA LYS A 226 -21.35 -1.36 -10.28
C LYS A 226 -22.29 -0.21 -10.65
N ASP A 227 -22.88 -0.29 -11.84
CA ASP A 227 -23.93 0.61 -12.32
C ASP A 227 -23.52 2.07 -12.64
N THR A 228 -22.29 2.53 -12.39
CA THR A 228 -21.86 3.91 -12.74
C THR A 228 -21.94 4.20 -14.24
N GLY A 229 -21.43 3.29 -15.08
CA GLY A 229 -21.48 3.46 -16.54
C GLY A 229 -22.90 3.49 -17.10
N GLN A 230 -23.80 2.70 -16.51
CA GLN A 230 -25.21 2.70 -16.90
C GLN A 230 -25.96 3.95 -16.36
N SER A 231 -25.58 4.48 -15.19
CA SER A 231 -26.07 5.78 -14.69
C SER A 231 -25.65 6.94 -15.58
N LEU A 232 -24.38 6.96 -16.03
CA LEU A 232 -23.85 7.94 -16.97
C LEU A 232 -24.58 7.90 -18.32
N ASN A 233 -24.82 6.71 -18.85
CA ASN A 233 -25.62 6.54 -20.07
C ASN A 233 -27.07 7.02 -19.89
N CYS A 234 -27.65 6.80 -18.71
CA CYS A 234 -29.00 7.28 -18.38
C CYS A 234 -29.08 8.82 -18.41
N MET A 235 -28.10 9.51 -17.79
CA MET A 235 -28.05 10.99 -17.74
C MET A 235 -27.95 11.65 -19.12
N ASN A 236 -27.27 11.01 -20.07
CA ASN A 236 -27.08 11.54 -21.43
C ASN A 236 -28.27 11.26 -22.37
N CYS A 237 -29.00 10.16 -22.16
CA CYS A 237 -30.04 9.71 -23.08
C CYS A 237 -31.35 10.54 -22.98
N GLN A 238 -31.77 10.88 -21.76
CA GLN A 238 -32.93 11.74 -21.41
C GLN A 238 -34.27 11.50 -22.15
N THR A 239 -34.42 10.41 -22.91
CA THR A 239 -35.55 10.24 -23.84
C THR A 239 -36.89 10.13 -23.11
N CYS A 240 -36.89 9.63 -21.87
CA CYS A 240 -38.09 9.55 -21.04
C CYS A 240 -38.61 10.92 -20.58
N VAL A 241 -37.77 11.96 -20.53
CA VAL A 241 -38.15 13.31 -20.07
C VAL A 241 -39.13 13.96 -21.04
N GLY A 242 -38.82 13.93 -22.34
CA GLY A 242 -39.72 14.49 -23.37
C GLY A 242 -41.02 13.72 -23.55
N ALA A 243 -41.06 12.44 -23.15
CA ALA A 243 -42.25 11.60 -23.23
C ALA A 243 -43.24 11.83 -22.07
N CYS A 244 -42.81 12.55 -21.03
CA CYS A 244 -43.53 12.63 -19.77
C CYS A 244 -44.49 13.82 -19.76
N PRO A 245 -45.79 13.60 -19.50
CA PRO A 245 -46.76 14.69 -19.43
C PRO A 245 -46.62 15.53 -18.15
N VAL A 246 -45.95 15.00 -17.13
CA VAL A 246 -45.82 15.60 -15.80
C VAL A 246 -44.50 16.37 -15.69
N LYS A 247 -44.12 17.12 -16.73
CA LYS A 247 -42.92 17.95 -16.67
C LYS A 247 -43.06 18.88 -15.46
N ILE A 248 -42.25 18.67 -14.43
CA ILE A 248 -42.33 19.43 -13.19
C ILE A 248 -41.90 20.86 -13.52
N ALA A 249 -42.77 21.84 -13.22
CA ALA A 249 -42.54 23.25 -13.51
C ALA A 249 -41.31 23.79 -12.74
N ASP A 250 -40.93 23.13 -11.65
CA ASP A 250 -39.93 23.57 -10.66
C ASP A 250 -38.51 22.98 -10.86
N GLY A 251 -38.18 22.51 -12.07
CA GLY A 251 -36.78 22.25 -12.45
C GLY A 251 -36.30 20.79 -12.45
N ASP A 252 -37.08 19.84 -11.91
CA ASP A 252 -36.73 18.41 -11.97
C ASP A 252 -37.16 17.78 -13.32
N PRO A 253 -36.22 17.19 -14.11
CA PRO A 253 -36.53 16.55 -15.39
C PRO A 253 -37.26 15.20 -15.20
N PHE A 254 -38.56 15.25 -14.91
CA PHE A 254 -39.38 14.07 -14.65
C PHE A 254 -39.64 13.24 -15.94
N PRO A 255 -39.57 11.88 -15.90
CA PRO A 255 -39.41 11.01 -14.73
C PRO A 255 -37.94 10.59 -14.52
N MET A 256 -36.99 11.19 -15.25
CA MET A 256 -35.59 10.79 -15.21
C MET A 256 -34.99 10.97 -13.81
N THR A 257 -35.26 12.08 -13.14
CA THR A 257 -34.81 12.31 -11.76
C THR A 257 -35.24 11.17 -10.85
N MET A 258 -36.51 10.78 -10.88
CA MET A 258 -37.03 9.68 -10.06
C MET A 258 -36.33 8.34 -10.36
N VAL A 259 -36.06 8.05 -11.64
CA VAL A 259 -35.32 6.84 -12.03
C VAL A 259 -33.87 6.87 -11.57
N LEU A 260 -33.21 8.03 -11.62
CA LEU A 260 -31.84 8.23 -11.16
C LEU A 260 -31.73 8.09 -9.64
N GLU A 261 -32.64 8.71 -8.88
CA GLU A 261 -32.67 8.60 -7.41
C GLU A 261 -32.86 7.15 -6.95
N ALA A 262 -33.76 6.41 -7.61
CA ALA A 262 -33.93 4.97 -7.36
C ALA A 262 -32.64 4.18 -7.60
N ARG A 263 -31.89 4.54 -8.65
CA ARG A 263 -30.62 3.88 -9.00
C ARG A 263 -29.48 4.23 -8.04
N LEU A 264 -29.48 5.45 -7.52
CA LEU A 264 -28.56 5.89 -6.46
C LEU A 264 -28.94 5.32 -5.08
N GLY A 265 -30.09 4.63 -4.97
CA GLY A 265 -30.57 4.02 -3.75
C GLY A 265 -31.23 5.00 -2.78
N ASN A 266 -31.50 6.23 -3.22
CA ASN A 266 -32.18 7.28 -2.47
C ASN A 266 -33.70 7.10 -2.58
N TYR A 267 -34.22 6.05 -1.93
CA TYR A 267 -35.63 5.67 -2.06
C TYR A 267 -36.58 6.66 -1.38
N GLU A 268 -36.09 7.42 -0.40
CA GLU A 268 -36.78 8.50 0.27
C GLU A 268 -37.10 9.63 -0.72
N ARG A 269 -36.12 10.06 -1.52
CA ARG A 269 -36.35 11.04 -2.59
C ARG A 269 -37.29 10.49 -3.67
N VAL A 270 -37.27 9.19 -3.94
CA VAL A 270 -38.24 8.56 -4.86
C VAL A 270 -39.65 8.61 -4.28
N GLU A 271 -39.84 8.40 -2.98
CA GLU A 271 -41.13 8.52 -2.29
C GLU A 271 -41.69 9.95 -2.39
N GLU A 272 -40.84 10.98 -2.30
CA GLU A 272 -41.24 12.38 -2.50
C GLU A 272 -41.67 12.68 -3.95
N LEU A 273 -41.01 12.06 -4.93
CA LEU A 273 -41.26 12.28 -6.36
C LEU A 273 -42.42 11.43 -6.90
N ALA A 274 -42.70 10.28 -6.29
CA ALA A 274 -43.70 9.32 -6.75
C ALA A 274 -45.13 9.89 -6.91
N PRO A 275 -45.64 10.78 -6.03
CA PRO A 275 -46.98 11.37 -6.18
C PRO A 275 -47.20 12.13 -7.48
N TYR A 276 -46.12 12.69 -8.07
CA TYR A 276 -46.19 13.37 -9.35
C TYR A 276 -46.32 12.38 -10.53
N CYS A 277 -46.02 11.09 -10.33
CA CYS A 277 -46.14 10.08 -11.37
C CYS A 277 -47.61 9.72 -11.64
N VAL A 278 -48.17 10.21 -12.76
CA VAL A 278 -49.55 9.89 -13.18
C VAL A 278 -49.76 8.46 -13.74
N GLY A 279 -48.74 7.58 -13.68
CA GLY A 279 -48.92 6.17 -14.06
C GLY A 279 -49.10 5.85 -15.55
N CYS A 280 -49.03 6.84 -16.45
CA CYS A 280 -49.36 6.65 -17.88
C CYS A 280 -48.38 5.78 -18.69
N SER A 281 -47.21 5.43 -18.14
CA SER A 281 -46.19 4.56 -18.75
C SER A 281 -45.63 4.97 -20.13
N LYS A 282 -45.90 6.18 -20.63
CA LYS A 282 -45.36 6.67 -21.92
C LYS A 282 -43.83 6.67 -21.96
N CYS A 283 -43.18 6.91 -20.82
CA CYS A 283 -41.73 6.87 -20.67
C CYS A 283 -41.14 5.47 -20.92
N SER A 284 -41.88 4.40 -20.62
CA SER A 284 -41.42 3.01 -20.83
C SER A 284 -41.24 2.70 -22.32
N GLY A 285 -42.21 3.08 -23.16
CA GLY A 285 -42.13 2.86 -24.61
C GLY A 285 -41.10 3.72 -25.33
N LYS A 286 -40.55 4.73 -24.65
CA LYS A 286 -39.48 5.61 -25.18
C LYS A 286 -38.12 5.30 -24.57
N CYS A 287 -38.06 4.50 -23.50
CA CYS A 287 -36.81 4.11 -22.87
C CYS A 287 -36.19 2.94 -23.64
N PRO A 288 -34.96 3.06 -24.17
CA PRO A 288 -34.28 1.95 -24.84
C PRO A 288 -33.99 0.77 -23.89
N ALA A 289 -33.93 1.03 -22.59
CA ALA A 289 -33.78 0.02 -21.55
C ALA A 289 -35.15 -0.50 -21.02
N GLY A 290 -36.27 -0.06 -21.59
CA GLY A 290 -37.62 -0.48 -21.18
C GLY A 290 -38.04 -0.01 -19.78
N ILE A 291 -37.31 0.94 -19.17
CA ILE A 291 -37.55 1.36 -17.78
C ILE A 291 -38.93 2.04 -17.66
N SER A 292 -39.77 1.48 -16.80
CA SER A 292 -41.08 2.02 -16.45
C SER A 292 -40.99 2.83 -15.15
N ALA A 293 -41.19 4.14 -15.24
CA ALA A 293 -41.19 5.02 -14.08
C ALA A 293 -42.25 4.62 -13.01
N PRO A 294 -43.48 4.19 -13.39
CA PRO A 294 -44.43 3.64 -12.42
C PRO A 294 -43.91 2.39 -11.68
N SER A 295 -43.25 1.48 -12.40
CA SER A 295 -42.68 0.26 -11.80
C SER A 295 -41.52 0.58 -10.87
N VAL A 296 -40.70 1.58 -11.23
CA VAL A 296 -39.63 2.10 -10.37
C VAL A 296 -40.21 2.68 -9.08
N ALA A 297 -41.18 3.59 -9.17
CA ALA A 297 -41.83 4.18 -8.00
C ALA A 297 -42.41 3.11 -7.06
N GLY A 298 -43.18 2.16 -7.61
CA GLY A 298 -43.77 1.07 -6.82
C GLY A 298 -42.73 0.16 -6.17
N SER A 299 -41.66 -0.19 -6.89
CA SER A 299 -40.59 -1.05 -6.37
C SER A 299 -39.77 -0.35 -5.28
N SER A 300 -39.44 0.93 -5.47
CA SER A 300 -38.70 1.75 -4.51
C SER A 300 -39.49 1.95 -3.21
N ILE A 301 -40.79 2.28 -3.30
CA ILE A 301 -41.66 2.41 -2.12
C ILE A 301 -41.76 1.08 -1.37
N LYS A 302 -41.91 -0.03 -2.10
CA LYS A 302 -41.94 -1.37 -1.49
C LYS A 302 -40.64 -1.69 -0.73
N LEU A 303 -39.49 -1.37 -1.32
CA LEU A 303 -38.17 -1.56 -0.69
C LEU A 303 -38.00 -0.67 0.54
N LEU A 304 -38.41 0.59 0.45
CA LEU A 304 -38.35 1.55 1.56
C LEU A 304 -39.21 1.09 2.74
N ASN A 305 -40.44 0.66 2.48
CA ASN A 305 -41.32 0.11 3.51
C ASN A 305 -40.74 -1.15 4.17
N LYS A 306 -40.10 -2.02 3.38
CA LYS A 306 -39.40 -3.19 3.92
C LYS A 306 -38.26 -2.78 4.86
N LYS A 307 -37.42 -1.81 4.47
CA LYS A 307 -36.36 -1.27 5.33
C LYS A 307 -36.90 -0.70 6.64
N ARG A 308 -37.94 0.14 6.57
CA ARG A 308 -38.63 0.70 7.74
C ARG A 308 -39.16 -0.40 8.68
N GLN A 309 -39.71 -1.48 8.12
CA GLN A 309 -40.16 -2.64 8.90
C GLN A 309 -39.01 -3.40 9.59
N GLU A 310 -37.89 -3.59 8.88
CA GLU A 310 -36.69 -4.22 9.44
C GLU A 310 -36.05 -3.37 10.56
N GLU A 311 -36.02 -2.05 10.40
CA GLU A 311 -35.57 -1.11 11.43
C GLU A 311 -36.49 -1.11 12.65
N ALA A 312 -37.80 -1.02 12.44
CA ALA A 312 -38.78 -1.12 13.51
C ALA A 312 -38.75 -2.49 14.22
N ALA A 313 -38.41 -3.58 13.52
CA ALA A 313 -38.22 -4.89 14.14
C ALA A 313 -36.97 -4.91 15.05
N LYS A 314 -35.84 -4.35 14.59
CA LYS A 314 -34.63 -4.23 15.40
C LYS A 314 -34.86 -3.37 16.65
N GLU A 315 -35.59 -2.27 16.52
CA GLU A 315 -35.94 -1.43 17.68
C GLU A 315 -36.82 -2.19 18.68
N ARG A 316 -37.80 -2.98 18.21
CA ARG A 316 -38.61 -3.83 19.09
C ARG A 316 -37.79 -4.92 19.80
N ASP A 317 -36.82 -5.52 19.11
CA ASP A 317 -35.95 -6.53 19.72
C ASP A 317 -35.02 -5.90 20.78
N VAL A 318 -34.51 -4.69 20.53
CA VAL A 318 -33.71 -3.91 21.51
C VAL A 318 -34.54 -3.48 22.73
N VAL A 319 -35.81 -3.12 22.54
CA VAL A 319 -36.73 -2.80 23.64
C VAL A 319 -37.07 -4.06 24.44
N LYS A 320 -37.34 -5.18 23.78
CA LYS A 320 -37.62 -6.46 24.43
C LYS A 320 -36.42 -6.97 25.24
N ASP A 321 -35.20 -6.83 24.75
CA ASP A 321 -33.99 -7.15 25.51
C ASP A 321 -33.82 -6.23 26.74
N ARG A 322 -34.24 -4.96 26.67
CA ARG A 322 -34.26 -4.06 27.85
C ARG A 322 -35.32 -4.45 28.87
N ASP A 323 -36.51 -4.84 28.42
CA ASP A 323 -37.61 -5.25 29.30
C ASP A 323 -37.28 -6.59 30.00
N ILE A 324 -36.61 -7.52 29.32
CA ILE A 324 -36.10 -8.76 29.92
C ILE A 324 -35.04 -8.48 31.00
N ILE A 325 -34.13 -7.52 30.77
CA ILE A 325 -33.13 -7.11 31.78
C ILE A 325 -33.81 -6.45 33.00
N GLN A 326 -34.93 -5.74 32.81
CA GLN A 326 -35.68 -5.16 33.92
C GLN A 326 -36.44 -6.23 34.72
N ASP A 327 -37.03 -7.24 34.08
CA ASP A 327 -37.72 -8.34 34.76
C ASP A 327 -36.75 -9.23 35.57
N GLU A 328 -35.54 -9.53 35.05
CA GLU A 328 -34.50 -10.25 35.81
C GLU A 328 -33.95 -9.44 37.00
N SER A 329 -34.01 -8.10 36.95
CA SER A 329 -33.57 -7.23 38.05
C SER A 329 -34.57 -7.15 39.21
N ILE A 330 -35.84 -7.51 38.98
CA ILE A 330 -36.88 -7.50 40.02
C ILE A 330 -36.87 -8.83 40.80
N ASP A 331 -36.60 -9.96 40.14
CA ASP A 331 -36.60 -11.30 40.76
C ASP A 331 -35.41 -11.53 41.72
N GLN A 332 -34.32 -10.75 41.59
CA GLN A 332 -33.17 -10.83 42.51
C GLN A 332 -33.33 -10.06 43.83
N THR A 333 -34.45 -9.37 44.06
CA THR A 333 -34.65 -8.56 45.28
C THR A 333 -35.44 -9.28 46.39
N VAL A 334 -35.90 -10.52 46.17
CA VAL A 334 -36.72 -11.28 47.14
C VAL A 334 -36.01 -12.54 47.65
N VAL A 335 -34.70 -12.51 47.88
CA VAL A 335 -34.01 -13.57 48.63
C VAL A 335 -32.84 -13.00 49.43
N THR A 336 -33.10 -12.31 50.53
CA THR A 336 -32.23 -12.30 51.73
C THR A 336 -32.90 -11.52 52.86
N THR A 337 -33.61 -12.20 53.75
CA THR A 337 -33.59 -11.95 55.21
C THR A 337 -34.50 -12.98 55.87
N ASP A 338 -33.97 -14.16 56.20
CA ASP A 338 -34.31 -14.78 57.49
C ASP A 338 -33.26 -15.84 57.86
N GLN A 339 -32.36 -15.49 58.80
CA GLN A 339 -31.63 -16.45 59.61
C GLN A 339 -31.68 -16.00 61.07
N GLY A 340 -32.70 -16.50 61.76
CA GLY A 340 -32.59 -17.24 63.03
C GLY A 340 -31.77 -16.63 64.16
N VAL A 341 -32.48 -16.11 65.16
CA VAL A 341 -32.05 -16.19 66.58
C VAL A 341 -33.22 -16.72 67.42
N SER A 342 -32.98 -17.87 68.02
CA SER A 342 -33.73 -18.57 69.07
C SER A 342 -34.07 -17.70 70.28
N VAL A 343 -35.15 -18.01 71.03
CA VAL A 343 -35.20 -18.19 72.51
C VAL A 343 -36.62 -18.62 72.96
N GLU A 344 -36.65 -19.78 73.64
CA GLU A 344 -37.46 -20.25 74.80
C GLU A 344 -38.98 -19.99 74.93
N GLY A 345 -39.68 -21.06 75.38
CA GLY A 345 -41.02 -21.02 75.95
C GLY A 345 -41.77 -22.34 75.80
#